data_AF-A0A5Z4EMF6-F1
#
_entry.id   AF-A0A5Z4EMF6-F1
#
_cell.length_a   1.000
_cell.length_b   1.000
_cell.length_c   1.000
_cell.angle_alpha   90.00
_cell.angle_beta   90.00
_cell.angle_gamma   90.00
#
_symmetry.space_group_name_H-M   'P 1'
#
loop_
_entity.id
_entity.type
_entity.pdbx_description
1 polymer ?
#
loop_
_entity_poly.entity_id
_entity_poly.type
_entity_poly.pdbx_seq_one_letter_code
_entity_poly.pdbx_strand_id
1 'polypeptide(L)'
;MKKTIKSIGYMAILIAFTTKAENMTIEQKEITNYAYKMKTTIESRFPNQEKYTGKTCKIRITLEKNGIISKAAIEGGDASLCKAAQKATIGANPGIPTQKQYEVFKNAPLDFKP
;
A
#
# COMPACT_ATOMS: atom_id res chain seq x y z
N MET A 1 47.79 -0.92 -45.65
CA MET A 1 47.17 -1.43 -44.41
C MET A 1 46.58 -0.24 -43.65
N LYS A 2 45.25 -0.19 -43.54
CA LYS A 2 44.50 0.92 -42.95
C LYS A 2 44.48 0.78 -41.43
N LYS A 3 44.86 1.82 -40.70
CA LYS A 3 44.14 2.25 -39.48
C LYS A 3 44.30 3.76 -39.36
N THR A 4 43.43 4.43 -40.10
CA THR A 4 43.24 5.87 -40.12
C THR A 4 42.64 6.33 -38.80
N ILE A 5 43.31 7.31 -38.20
CA ILE A 5 42.85 8.18 -37.12
C ILE A 5 41.48 8.75 -37.49
N LYS A 6 40.46 8.55 -36.65
CA LYS A 6 39.18 9.27 -36.76
C LYS A 6 38.75 9.77 -35.39
N SER A 7 38.82 11.09 -35.27
CA SER A 7 38.05 11.99 -34.40
C SER A 7 38.12 11.83 -32.88
N ILE A 8 38.86 12.77 -32.31
CA ILE A 8 38.56 13.45 -31.05
C ILE A 8 37.07 13.83 -31.01
N GLY A 9 36.42 13.62 -29.86
CA GLY A 9 35.09 14.17 -29.54
C GLY A 9 34.17 13.19 -28.82
N TYR A 10 34.35 13.05 -27.49
CA TYR A 10 33.32 13.32 -26.48
C TYR A 10 33.91 12.96 -25.11
N MET A 11 34.36 13.99 -24.41
CA MET A 11 34.49 14.02 -22.96
C MET A 11 33.09 13.84 -22.37
N ALA A 12 32.82 12.68 -21.80
CA ALA A 12 31.75 12.47 -20.82
C ALA A 12 32.04 11.20 -20.04
N ILE A 13 32.94 11.31 -19.07
CA ILE A 13 32.88 10.49 -17.85
C ILE A 13 31.63 10.99 -17.12
N LEU A 14 30.49 10.32 -17.26
CA LEU A 14 29.40 10.43 -16.31
C LEU A 14 28.82 9.05 -16.07
N ILE A 15 28.94 8.66 -14.82
CA ILE A 15 28.56 7.40 -14.22
C ILE A 15 27.02 7.35 -14.27
N ALA A 16 26.45 6.69 -15.27
CA ALA A 16 25.00 6.57 -15.42
C ALA A 16 24.58 5.10 -15.32
N PHE A 17 24.84 4.48 -14.16
CA PHE A 17 24.00 3.41 -13.66
C PHE A 17 23.48 3.83 -12.30
N THR A 18 22.40 4.61 -12.34
CA THR A 18 21.50 4.84 -11.22
C THR A 18 20.81 3.52 -10.86
N THR A 19 21.44 2.70 -10.02
CA THR A 19 20.75 1.57 -9.38
C THR A 19 19.89 2.09 -8.23
N LYS A 20 18.74 2.72 -8.54
CA LYS A 20 17.68 2.93 -7.56
C LYS A 20 16.87 1.63 -7.40
N ALA A 21 17.53 0.61 -6.85
CA ALA A 21 16.85 -0.43 -6.10
C ALA A 21 17.21 -0.16 -4.64
N GLU A 22 16.41 0.70 -3.99
CA GLU A 22 16.64 1.08 -2.60
C GLU A 22 16.61 -0.18 -1.73
N ASN A 23 17.71 -0.41 -0.99
CA ASN A 23 17.76 -1.37 0.09
C ASN A 23 16.69 -1.00 1.13
N MET A 24 15.50 -1.61 1.05
CA MET A 24 14.48 -1.46 2.09
C MET A 24 15.04 -1.98 3.41
N THR A 25 14.98 -1.12 4.43
CA THR A 25 15.31 -1.49 5.82
C THR A 25 14.38 -2.61 6.30
N ILE A 26 14.83 -3.38 7.30
CA ILE A 26 14.01 -4.43 7.93
C ILE A 26 12.67 -3.85 8.42
N GLU A 27 12.70 -2.64 8.98
CA GLU A 27 11.51 -1.95 9.45
C GLU A 27 10.49 -1.65 8.35
N GLN A 28 10.94 -1.15 7.19
CA GLN A 28 10.06 -0.90 6.05
C GLN A 28 9.41 -2.20 5.54
N LYS A 29 10.16 -3.31 5.57
CA LYS A 29 9.64 -4.64 5.23
C LYS A 29 8.55 -5.07 6.21
N GLU A 30 8.77 -4.89 7.51
CA GLU A 30 7.78 -5.24 8.55
C GLU A 30 6.51 -4.37 8.49
N ILE A 31 6.62 -3.09 8.15
CA ILE A 31 5.45 -2.22 7.91
C ILE A 31 4.66 -2.71 6.69
N THR A 32 5.36 -3.03 5.60
CA THR A 32 4.75 -3.55 4.37
C THR A 32 4.06 -4.90 4.61
N ASN A 33 4.69 -5.79 5.36
CA ASN A 33 4.11 -7.08 5.74
C ASN A 33 2.81 -6.89 6.54
N TYR A 34 2.77 -5.92 7.44
CA TYR A 34 1.55 -5.61 8.20
C TYR A 34 0.45 -5.03 7.31
N ALA A 35 0.78 -4.13 6.38
CA ALA A 35 -0.17 -3.63 5.38
C ALA A 35 -0.76 -4.77 4.54
N TYR A 36 0.06 -5.75 4.16
CA TYR A 36 -0.41 -6.95 3.45
C TYR A 36 -1.38 -7.78 4.29
N LYS A 37 -1.08 -8.00 5.59
CA LYS A 37 -2.00 -8.66 6.53
C LYS A 37 -3.33 -7.91 6.66
N MET A 38 -3.29 -6.58 6.71
CA MET A 38 -4.51 -5.76 6.74
C MET A 38 -5.35 -6.01 5.49
N LYS A 39 -4.72 -5.92 4.31
CA LYS A 39 -5.36 -6.14 3.02
C LYS A 39 -6.04 -7.52 2.96
N THR A 40 -5.28 -8.59 3.17
CA THR A 40 -5.82 -9.96 3.05
C THR A 40 -6.92 -10.24 4.07
N THR A 41 -6.79 -9.75 5.30
CA THR A 41 -7.82 -9.91 6.34
C THR A 41 -9.13 -9.23 5.93
N ILE A 42 -9.05 -7.99 5.42
CA ILE A 42 -10.24 -7.23 5.01
C ILE A 42 -10.86 -7.83 3.74
N GLU A 43 -10.04 -8.18 2.74
CA GLU A 43 -10.51 -8.80 1.50
C GLU A 43 -11.22 -10.13 1.75
N SER A 44 -10.73 -10.95 2.70
CA SER A 44 -11.40 -12.20 3.09
C SER A 44 -12.81 -12.01 3.65
N ARG A 45 -13.10 -10.80 4.16
CA ARG A 45 -14.40 -10.41 4.74
C ARG A 45 -15.26 -9.61 3.75
N PHE A 46 -14.76 -9.37 2.55
CA PHE A 46 -15.40 -8.52 1.55
C PHE A 46 -15.97 -9.37 0.39
N PRO A 47 -17.24 -9.84 0.49
CA PRO A 47 -17.83 -10.73 -0.50
C PRO A 47 -18.26 -10.01 -1.78
N ASN A 48 -18.37 -10.75 -2.88
CA ASN A 48 -18.91 -10.29 -4.17
C ASN A 48 -18.18 -9.06 -4.76
N GLN A 49 -16.85 -9.07 -4.69
CA GLN A 49 -15.98 -7.99 -5.17
C GLN A 49 -16.30 -7.57 -6.61
N GLU A 50 -16.59 -8.54 -7.48
CA GLU A 50 -16.91 -8.34 -8.90
C GLU A 50 -18.17 -7.49 -9.17
N LYS A 51 -19.07 -7.34 -8.19
CA LYS A 51 -20.23 -6.44 -8.33
C LYS A 51 -19.84 -4.96 -8.30
N TYR A 52 -18.60 -4.66 -7.93
CA TYR A 52 -18.11 -3.30 -7.75
C TYR A 52 -16.98 -2.94 -8.73
N THR A 53 -16.75 -3.74 -9.77
CA THR A 53 -15.74 -3.48 -10.80
C THR A 53 -15.85 -2.06 -11.35
N GLY A 54 -14.72 -1.35 -11.39
CA GLY A 54 -14.63 0.02 -11.87
C GLY A 54 -15.11 1.09 -10.89
N LYS A 55 -15.63 0.69 -9.72
CA LYS A 55 -15.99 1.62 -8.64
C LYS A 55 -14.83 1.81 -7.68
N THR A 56 -14.87 2.91 -6.94
CA THR A 56 -13.87 3.19 -5.91
C THR A 56 -14.55 3.64 -4.63
N CYS A 57 -13.94 3.32 -3.49
CA CYS A 57 -14.31 3.87 -2.21
C CYS A 57 -13.07 4.21 -1.40
N LYS A 58 -13.07 5.37 -0.75
CA LYS A 58 -12.07 5.75 0.22
C LYS A 58 -12.67 5.78 1.62
N ILE A 59 -12.04 5.07 2.54
CA ILE A 59 -12.39 5.08 3.96
C ILE A 59 -11.17 5.43 4.80
N ARG A 60 -11.39 5.96 6.00
CA ARG A 60 -10.36 6.17 7.03
C ARG A 60 -10.65 5.28 8.22
N ILE A 61 -9.67 4.47 8.61
CA ILE A 61 -9.82 3.51 9.70
C ILE A 61 -9.32 4.05 11.03
N THR A 62 -9.77 3.43 12.11
CA THR A 62 -9.14 3.54 13.43
C THR A 62 -8.72 2.14 13.86
N LEU A 63 -7.40 1.92 13.95
CA LEU A 63 -6.82 0.67 14.43
C LEU A 63 -6.53 0.80 15.92
N GLU A 64 -7.02 -0.15 16.71
CA GLU A 64 -6.75 -0.24 18.14
C GLU A 64 -5.43 -0.97 18.42
N LYS A 65 -4.85 -0.75 19.61
CA LYS A 65 -3.58 -1.40 20.00
C LYS A 65 -3.67 -2.93 20.08
N ASN A 66 -4.88 -3.48 20.23
CA ASN A 66 -5.13 -4.93 20.22
C ASN A 66 -5.20 -5.53 18.79
N GLY A 67 -5.02 -4.72 17.74
CA GLY A 67 -5.07 -5.15 16.34
C GLY A 67 -6.46 -5.05 15.70
N ILE A 68 -7.52 -4.74 16.46
CA ILE A 68 -8.88 -4.64 15.92
C ILE A 68 -9.09 -3.28 15.26
N ILE A 69 -9.69 -3.27 14.07
CA ILE A 69 -10.17 -2.04 13.43
C ILE A 69 -11.55 -1.68 14.02
N SER A 70 -11.61 -0.66 14.88
CA SER A 70 -12.83 -0.27 15.62
C SER A 70 -13.75 0.64 14.81
N LYS A 71 -13.20 1.43 13.88
CA LYS A 71 -13.95 2.40 13.07
C LYS A 71 -13.46 2.41 11.63
N ALA A 72 -14.40 2.69 10.72
CA ALA A 72 -14.13 3.00 9.32
C ALA A 72 -15.05 4.14 8.88
N ALA A 73 -14.53 5.35 8.76
CA ALA A 73 -15.26 6.53 8.28
C ALA A 73 -15.19 6.61 6.75
N ILE A 74 -16.31 6.81 6.07
CA ILE A 74 -16.34 6.98 4.62
C ILE A 74 -15.88 8.40 4.27
N GLU A 75 -14.87 8.53 3.43
CA GLU A 75 -14.38 9.84 2.94
C GLU A 75 -14.92 10.18 1.55
N GLY A 76 -15.29 9.18 0.73
CA GLY A 76 -15.90 9.40 -0.57
C GLY A 76 -15.87 8.17 -1.48
N GLY A 77 -16.60 8.24 -2.60
CA GLY A 77 -16.69 7.17 -3.60
C GLY A 77 -18.12 6.66 -3.82
N ASP A 78 -18.27 5.47 -4.40
CA ASP A 78 -19.56 4.84 -4.63
C ASP A 78 -20.21 4.39 -3.31
N ALA A 79 -21.46 4.82 -3.08
CA ALA A 79 -22.15 4.59 -1.80
C ALA A 79 -22.33 3.10 -1.46
N SER A 80 -22.62 2.26 -2.46
CA SER A 80 -22.84 0.82 -2.27
C SER A 80 -21.53 0.10 -1.96
N LEU A 81 -20.46 0.39 -2.71
CA LEU A 81 -19.11 -0.12 -2.44
C LEU A 81 -18.64 0.34 -1.05
N CYS A 82 -18.81 1.62 -0.70
CA CYS A 82 -18.36 2.15 0.58
C CYS A 82 -19.05 1.50 1.78
N LYS A 83 -20.36 1.27 1.70
CA LYS A 83 -21.09 0.59 2.77
C LYS A 83 -20.62 -0.86 2.95
N ALA A 84 -20.36 -1.56 1.85
CA ALA A 84 -19.82 -2.92 1.90
C ALA A 84 -18.38 -2.93 2.45
N ALA A 85 -17.54 -2.00 2.03
CA ALA A 85 -16.14 -1.87 2.47
C ALA A 85 -16.08 -1.56 3.98
N GLN A 86 -16.89 -0.63 4.46
CA GLN A 86 -17.01 -0.31 5.87
C GLN A 86 -17.39 -1.55 6.70
N LYS A 87 -18.38 -2.32 6.24
CA LYS A 87 -18.83 -3.55 6.91
C LYS A 87 -17.75 -4.63 6.96
N ALA A 88 -16.98 -4.81 5.89
CA ALA A 88 -15.87 -5.78 5.87
C ALA A 88 -14.72 -5.35 6.79
N THR A 89 -14.50 -4.04 6.91
CA THR A 89 -13.37 -3.44 7.65
C THR A 89 -13.59 -3.42 9.16
N ILE A 90 -14.77 -3.00 9.63
CA ILE A 90 -15.05 -2.90 11.07
C ILE A 90 -14.99 -4.31 11.69
N GLY A 91 -14.20 -4.45 12.76
CA GLY A 91 -13.97 -5.71 13.45
C GLY A 91 -12.99 -6.66 12.74
N ALA A 92 -12.34 -6.25 11.65
CA ALA A 92 -11.20 -6.99 11.09
C ALA A 92 -10.01 -6.91 12.06
N ASN A 93 -9.26 -8.01 12.19
CA ASN A 93 -8.10 -8.11 13.07
C ASN A 93 -6.87 -8.68 12.32
N PRO A 94 -5.99 -7.82 11.81
CA PRO A 94 -4.75 -8.20 11.12
C PRO A 94 -3.64 -8.71 12.06
N GLY A 95 -3.89 -8.72 13.39
CA GLY A 95 -2.94 -9.06 14.44
C GLY A 95 -2.49 -7.85 15.25
N ILE A 96 -1.85 -8.10 16.40
CA ILE A 96 -1.34 -7.03 17.27
C ILE A 96 -0.16 -6.32 16.57
N PRO A 97 -0.24 -5.00 16.35
CA PRO A 97 0.85 -4.24 15.75
C PRO A 97 1.99 -3.99 16.75
N THR A 98 3.22 -3.90 16.24
CA THR A 98 4.31 -3.25 16.97
C THR A 98 4.04 -1.75 17.12
N GLN A 99 4.77 -1.06 18.01
CA GLN A 99 4.60 0.38 18.20
C GLN A 99 4.73 1.17 16.89
N LYS A 100 5.71 0.84 16.05
CA LYS A 100 5.94 1.53 14.77
C LYS A 100 4.80 1.27 13.76
N GLN A 101 4.35 0.04 13.64
CA GLN A 101 3.18 -0.29 12.81
C GLN A 101 1.93 0.42 13.32
N TYR A 102 1.73 0.47 14.64
CA TYR A 102 0.58 1.17 15.23
C TYR A 102 0.61 2.66 14.91
N GLU A 103 1.74 3.34 15.07
CA GLU A 103 1.85 4.77 14.74
C GLU A 103 1.54 5.06 13.27
N VAL A 104 1.91 4.16 12.36
CA VAL A 104 1.61 4.27 10.92
C VAL A 104 0.13 4.03 10.63
N PHE A 105 -0.49 3.02 11.25
CA PHE A 105 -1.83 2.54 10.86
C PHE A 105 -2.99 2.96 11.78
N LYS A 106 -2.72 3.56 12.95
CA LYS A 106 -3.77 3.96 13.93
C LYS A 106 -4.87 4.84 13.34
N ASN A 107 -4.56 5.61 12.30
CA ASN A 107 -5.52 6.48 11.60
C ASN A 107 -5.26 6.54 10.08
N ALA A 108 -5.16 5.38 9.43
CA ALA A 108 -4.79 5.28 8.02
C ALA A 108 -6.00 5.40 7.06
N PRO A 109 -5.82 6.00 5.87
CA PRO A 109 -6.76 5.85 4.76
C PRO A 109 -6.60 4.47 4.10
N LEU A 110 -7.71 3.89 3.66
CA LEU A 110 -7.77 2.69 2.84
C LEU A 110 -8.62 2.96 1.59
N ASP A 111 -8.06 2.65 0.42
CA ASP A 111 -8.75 2.74 -0.86
C ASP A 111 -9.20 1.35 -1.32
N PHE A 112 -10.49 1.20 -1.59
CA PHE A 112 -11.10 0.00 -2.15
C PHE A 112 -11.31 0.20 -3.64
N LYS A 113 -10.67 -0.68 -4.42
CA LYS A 113 -10.79 -0.74 -5.89
C LYS A 113 -10.80 -2.22 -6.32
N PRO A 114 -11.95 -2.90 -6.15
CA PRO A 114 -12.13 -4.29 -6.56
C PRO A 114 -11.89 -4.50 -8.06
#